data_AF-A0A6B1E6E5-F1
#
_entry.id   AF-A0A6B1E6E5-F1
#
_cell.length_a   1.000
_cell.length_b   1.000
_cell.length_c   1.000
_cell.angle_alpha   90.00
_cell.angle_beta   90.00
_cell.angle_gamma   90.00
#
_symmetry.space_group_name_H-M   'P 1'
#
loop_
_entity.id
_entity.type
_entity.pdbx_description
1 polymer ?
#
loop_
_entity_poly.entity_id
_entity_poly.type
_entity_poly.pdbx_seq_one_letter_code
_entity_poly.pdbx_strand_id
1 'polypeptide(L)'
;MSRGYSVAQTARLVCGLRWACGRLSEILGVWAAQAAAGPEPHAFAAFRLTVLSRRLEAHLEILDGLQPDSELMAAWRQAAPADQALVAALDEMAAMEGPFERLAVAETVIVPALDGVYREIGEHAAPHCDGALASAARALRHDLGGETAVAGAGQLSAAAAIEAADRVLAAAGSLVGPHVLRPNDWA
;
A
#
# COMPACT_ATOMS: atom_id res chain seq x y z
N MET A 1 11.62 -27.55 2.84
CA MET A 1 10.48 -27.03 2.06
C MET A 1 9.75 -26.03 2.93
N SER A 2 9.62 -24.77 2.51
CA SER A 2 8.76 -23.79 3.19
C SER A 2 7.32 -24.30 3.13
N ARG A 3 6.60 -24.26 4.26
CA ARG A 3 5.18 -24.66 4.31
C ARG A 3 4.23 -23.60 3.72
N GLY A 4 4.76 -22.45 3.29
CA GLY A 4 3.96 -21.34 2.80
C GLY A 4 3.19 -20.65 3.92
N TYR A 5 2.27 -19.77 3.56
CA TYR A 5 1.35 -19.14 4.50
C TYR A 5 0.25 -20.13 4.91
N SER A 6 -0.18 -20.07 6.17
CA SER A 6 -1.43 -20.71 6.55
C SER A 6 -2.62 -19.97 5.93
N VAL A 7 -3.74 -20.67 5.70
CA VAL A 7 -4.96 -20.07 5.14
C VAL A 7 -5.41 -18.83 5.94
N ALA A 8 -5.30 -18.88 7.28
CA ALA A 8 -5.61 -17.75 8.15
C ALA A 8 -4.65 -16.56 7.97
N GLN A 9 -3.36 -16.81 7.72
CA GLN A 9 -2.39 -15.75 7.42
C GLN A 9 -2.67 -15.12 6.06
N THR A 10 -2.90 -15.94 5.03
CA THR A 10 -3.27 -15.47 3.69
C THR A 10 -4.51 -14.58 3.74
N ALA A 11 -5.56 -14.99 4.45
CA ALA A 11 -6.77 -14.19 4.63
C ALA A 11 -6.49 -12.85 5.31
N ARG A 12 -5.68 -12.83 6.37
CA ARG A 12 -5.28 -11.59 7.08
C ARG A 12 -4.44 -10.66 6.21
N LEU A 13 -3.49 -11.22 5.45
CA LEU A 13 -2.66 -10.45 4.51
C LEU A 13 -3.52 -9.76 3.44
N VAL A 14 -4.37 -10.53 2.77
CA VAL A 14 -5.26 -10.01 1.72
C VAL A 14 -6.20 -8.95 2.28
N CYS A 15 -6.80 -9.17 3.46
CA CYS A 15 -7.71 -8.20 4.05
C CYS A 15 -6.99 -6.93 4.53
N GLY A 16 -5.81 -7.07 5.13
CA GLY A 16 -5.00 -5.93 5.58
C GLY A 16 -4.52 -5.08 4.39
N LEU A 17 -4.01 -5.71 3.34
CA LEU A 17 -3.63 -5.02 2.11
C LEU A 17 -4.81 -4.33 1.45
N ARG A 18 -5.97 -4.99 1.40
CA ARG A 18 -7.18 -4.38 0.86
C ARG A 18 -7.57 -3.13 1.63
N TRP A 19 -7.60 -3.22 2.96
CA TRP A 19 -7.89 -2.04 3.78
C TRP A 19 -6.87 -0.91 3.52
N ALA A 20 -5.57 -1.23 3.48
CA ALA A 20 -4.51 -0.25 3.26
C ALA A 20 -4.59 0.39 1.86
N CYS A 21 -4.75 -0.39 0.79
CA CYS A 21 -4.93 0.12 -0.58
C CYS A 21 -6.18 1.00 -0.69
N GLY A 22 -7.26 0.64 0.01
CA GLY A 22 -8.51 1.41 0.03
C GLY A 22 -8.30 2.76 0.68
N ARG A 23 -7.72 2.75 1.88
CA ARG A 23 -7.43 3.97 2.64
C ARG A 23 -6.45 4.88 1.91
N LEU A 24 -5.38 4.31 1.34
CA LEU A 24 -4.41 5.06 0.55
C LEU A 24 -5.05 5.63 -0.73
N SER A 25 -5.90 4.89 -1.42
CA SER A 25 -6.61 5.40 -2.59
C SER A 25 -7.48 6.62 -2.25
N GLU A 26 -8.23 6.55 -1.14
CA GLU A 26 -9.03 7.68 -0.65
C GLU A 26 -8.16 8.91 -0.38
N ILE A 27 -7.04 8.73 0.34
CA ILE A 27 -6.10 9.80 0.68
C ILE A 27 -5.53 10.44 -0.59
N LEU A 28 -5.01 9.62 -1.52
CA LEU A 28 -4.44 10.11 -2.77
C LEU A 28 -5.48 10.78 -3.66
N GLY A 29 -6.72 10.27 -3.68
CA GLY A 29 -7.84 10.87 -4.41
C GLY A 29 -8.21 12.25 -3.86
N VAL A 30 -8.25 12.41 -2.53
CA VAL A 30 -8.46 13.70 -1.88
C VAL A 30 -7.32 14.67 -2.19
N TRP A 31 -6.07 14.23 -2.11
CA TRP A 31 -4.91 15.06 -2.45
C TRP A 31 -4.93 15.49 -3.92
N ALA A 32 -5.30 14.58 -4.83
CA ALA A 32 -5.43 14.87 -6.25
C ALA A 32 -6.51 15.94 -6.51
N ALA A 33 -7.69 15.79 -5.90
CA ALA A 33 -8.78 16.76 -6.02
C ALA A 33 -8.37 18.16 -5.50
N GLN A 34 -7.67 18.20 -4.37
CA GLN A 34 -7.17 19.46 -3.80
C GLN A 34 -6.08 20.10 -4.67
N ALA A 35 -5.18 19.30 -5.25
CA ALA A 35 -4.17 19.79 -6.19
C ALA A 35 -4.81 20.33 -7.48
N ALA A 36 -5.85 19.67 -7.99
CA ALA A 36 -6.58 20.07 -9.20
C ALA A 36 -7.34 21.40 -9.03
N ALA A 37 -7.77 21.73 -7.81
CA ALA A 37 -8.37 23.02 -7.48
C ALA A 37 -7.34 24.16 -7.33
N GLY A 38 -6.04 23.85 -7.35
CA GLY A 38 -4.95 24.81 -7.23
C GLY A 38 -4.54 25.47 -8.56
N PRO A 39 -3.52 26.37 -8.52
CA PRO A 39 -2.97 26.99 -9.71
C PRO A 39 -2.33 25.97 -10.67
N GLU A 40 -2.18 26.35 -11.95
CA GLU A 40 -1.70 25.50 -13.05
C GLU A 40 -0.45 24.64 -12.73
N PRO A 41 0.58 25.12 -12.00
CA PRO A 41 1.74 24.29 -11.67
C PRO A 41 1.39 23.00 -10.91
N HIS A 42 0.25 22.97 -10.22
CA HIS A 42 -0.22 21.80 -9.47
C HIS A 42 -0.89 20.73 -10.36
N ALA A 43 -1.18 21.04 -11.63
CA ALA A 43 -1.86 20.11 -12.54
C ALA A 43 -1.08 18.80 -12.73
N PHE A 44 0.26 18.88 -12.76
CA PHE A 44 1.11 17.69 -12.82
C PHE A 44 0.95 16.80 -11.58
N ALA A 45 0.99 17.40 -10.38
CA ALA A 45 0.80 16.66 -9.13
C ALA A 45 -0.60 16.05 -9.03
N ALA A 46 -1.63 16.81 -9.40
CA ALA A 46 -3.01 16.34 -9.46
C ALA A 46 -3.17 15.12 -10.37
N PHE A 47 -2.59 15.19 -11.58
CA PHE A 47 -2.61 14.08 -12.54
C PHE A 47 -1.93 12.83 -11.97
N ARG A 48 -0.69 12.97 -11.46
CA ARG A 48 0.08 11.84 -10.92
C ARG A 48 -0.61 11.18 -9.72
N LEU A 49 -1.11 11.98 -8.77
CA LEU A 49 -1.87 11.49 -7.63
C LEU A 49 -3.16 10.76 -8.06
N THR A 50 -3.85 11.26 -9.09
CA THR A 50 -5.03 10.60 -9.66
C THR A 50 -4.66 9.23 -10.24
N VAL A 51 -3.58 9.14 -11.00
CA VAL A 51 -3.11 7.87 -11.59
C VAL A 51 -2.78 6.85 -10.49
N LEU A 52 -2.04 7.27 -9.46
CA LEU A 52 -1.71 6.39 -8.34
C LEU A 52 -2.95 5.93 -7.57
N SER A 53 -3.89 6.83 -7.28
CA SER A 53 -5.17 6.48 -6.65
C SER A 53 -5.95 5.43 -7.45
N ARG A 54 -6.09 5.61 -8.77
CA ARG A 54 -6.76 4.63 -9.65
C ARG A 54 -6.05 3.27 -9.70
N ARG A 55 -4.73 3.25 -9.63
CA ARG A 55 -3.99 1.98 -9.53
C ARG A 55 -4.28 1.25 -8.23
N LEU A 56 -4.30 1.98 -7.12
CA LEU A 56 -4.66 1.37 -5.83
C LEU A 56 -6.10 0.83 -5.85
N GLU A 57 -7.03 1.48 -6.54
CA GLU A 57 -8.37 0.91 -6.78
C GLU A 57 -8.31 -0.40 -7.59
N ALA A 58 -7.50 -0.47 -8.65
CA ALA A 58 -7.32 -1.72 -9.38
C ALA A 58 -6.65 -2.82 -8.52
N HIS A 59 -5.76 -2.44 -7.60
CA HIS A 59 -5.17 -3.38 -6.64
C HIS A 59 -6.23 -3.94 -5.71
N LEU A 60 -7.18 -3.11 -5.24
CA LEU A 60 -8.32 -3.56 -4.44
C LEU A 60 -9.13 -4.63 -5.15
N GLU A 61 -9.49 -4.41 -6.43
CA GLU A 61 -10.28 -5.36 -7.21
C GLU A 61 -9.58 -6.72 -7.34
N ILE A 62 -8.27 -6.70 -7.57
CA ILE A 62 -7.45 -7.92 -7.63
C ILE A 62 -7.43 -8.64 -6.27
N LEU A 63 -7.26 -7.89 -5.18
CA LEU A 63 -7.22 -8.45 -3.82
C LEU A 63 -8.58 -8.98 -3.36
N ASP A 64 -9.68 -8.34 -3.75
CA ASP A 64 -11.04 -8.84 -3.51
C ASP A 64 -11.27 -10.20 -4.18
N GLY A 65 -10.72 -10.40 -5.39
CA GLY A 65 -10.74 -11.68 -6.09
C GLY A 65 -9.96 -12.82 -5.41
N LEU A 66 -9.12 -12.52 -4.43
CA LEU A 66 -8.33 -13.51 -3.67
C LEU A 66 -8.99 -13.94 -2.35
N GLN A 67 -10.16 -13.40 -2.00
CA GLN A 67 -10.80 -13.77 -0.74
C GLN A 67 -11.22 -15.25 -0.72
N PRO A 68 -10.95 -15.98 0.38
CA PRO A 68 -11.45 -17.33 0.53
C PRO A 68 -12.98 -17.32 0.63
N ASP A 69 -13.66 -18.08 -0.22
CA ASP A 69 -15.13 -18.16 -0.35
C ASP A 69 -15.82 -18.93 0.81
N SER A 70 -15.13 -19.08 1.94
CA SER A 70 -15.62 -19.88 3.07
C SER A 70 -16.29 -18.99 4.13
N GLU A 71 -17.52 -19.34 4.50
CA GLU A 71 -18.24 -18.75 5.62
C GLU A 71 -17.46 -18.89 6.95
N LEU A 72 -16.70 -19.98 7.10
CA LEU A 72 -15.83 -20.21 8.26
C LEU A 72 -14.72 -19.16 8.39
N MET A 73 -14.41 -18.43 7.32
CA MET A 73 -13.43 -17.36 7.31
C MET A 73 -14.06 -15.96 7.38
N ALA A 74 -15.37 -15.84 7.59
CA ALA A 74 -16.06 -14.55 7.69
C ALA A 74 -15.42 -13.59 8.71
N ALA A 75 -14.96 -14.11 9.85
CA ALA A 75 -14.27 -13.33 10.88
C ALA A 75 -12.94 -12.74 10.39
N TRP A 76 -12.27 -13.39 9.44
CA TRP A 76 -11.00 -12.94 8.87
C TRP A 76 -11.15 -12.16 7.56
N ARG A 77 -12.37 -12.10 6.99
CA ARG A 77 -12.71 -11.33 5.78
C ARG A 77 -13.02 -9.85 6.05
N GLN A 78 -13.20 -9.46 7.30
CA GLN A 78 -13.46 -8.06 7.64
C GLN A 78 -12.22 -7.22 7.29
N ALA A 79 -12.37 -6.23 6.40
CA ALA A 79 -11.39 -5.16 6.23
C ALA A 79 -11.48 -4.21 7.43
N ALA A 80 -11.11 -4.72 8.60
CA ALA A 80 -10.89 -3.86 9.75
C ALA A 80 -9.44 -3.36 9.68
N PRO A 81 -9.16 -2.14 10.15
CA PRO A 81 -7.79 -1.72 10.34
C PRO A 81 -7.06 -2.77 11.19
N ALA A 82 -5.97 -3.31 10.65
CA ALA A 82 -5.19 -4.32 11.35
C ALA A 82 -4.52 -3.75 12.62
N ASP A 83 -4.33 -2.43 12.68
CA ASP A 83 -3.63 -1.75 13.76
C ASP A 83 -4.07 -0.27 13.87
N GLN A 84 -4.42 0.18 15.08
CA GLN A 84 -4.76 1.59 15.36
C GLN A 84 -3.58 2.53 15.09
N ALA A 85 -2.34 2.05 15.25
CA ALA A 85 -1.14 2.84 14.95
C ALA A 85 -1.03 3.15 13.45
N LEU A 86 -1.39 2.19 12.59
CA LEU A 86 -1.42 2.40 11.14
C LEU A 86 -2.53 3.37 10.72
N VAL A 87 -3.70 3.29 11.35
CA VAL A 87 -4.78 4.28 11.13
C VAL A 87 -4.28 5.69 11.44
N ALA A 88 -3.69 5.87 12.62
CA ALA A 88 -3.16 7.16 13.04
C ALA A 88 -2.06 7.67 12.09
N ALA A 89 -1.17 6.78 11.64
CA ALA A 89 -0.11 7.12 10.69
C ALA A 89 -0.67 7.58 9.34
N LEU A 90 -1.68 6.88 8.80
CA LEU A 90 -2.34 7.25 7.55
C LEU A 90 -3.14 8.55 7.68
N ASP A 91 -3.77 8.80 8.83
CA ASP A 91 -4.48 10.04 9.10
C ASP A 91 -3.53 11.24 9.24
N GLU A 92 -2.37 11.05 9.88
CA GLU A 92 -1.31 12.06 9.95
C GLU A 92 -0.76 12.40 8.56
N MET A 93 -0.47 11.38 7.74
CA MET A 93 -0.10 11.60 6.34
C MET A 93 -1.21 12.34 5.60
N ALA A 94 -2.47 11.93 5.73
CA ALA A 94 -3.61 12.56 5.06
C ALA A 94 -3.72 14.07 5.33
N ALA A 95 -3.32 14.51 6.53
CA ALA A 95 -3.33 15.89 6.96
C ALA A 95 -2.18 16.76 6.42
N MET A 96 -1.17 16.17 5.77
CA MET A 96 -0.06 16.92 5.16
C MET A 96 -0.58 17.99 4.20
N GLU A 97 0.15 19.09 4.07
CA GLU A 97 -0.13 20.17 3.14
C GLU A 97 0.90 20.19 2.00
N GLY A 98 0.55 20.88 0.91
CA GLY A 98 1.45 21.02 -0.24
C GLY A 98 1.30 19.88 -1.26
N PRO A 99 0.90 20.17 -2.51
CA PRO A 99 0.64 19.12 -3.50
C PRO A 99 1.91 18.41 -3.96
N PHE A 100 3.07 19.09 -3.98
CA PHE A 100 4.34 18.50 -4.39
C PHE A 100 4.95 17.66 -3.29
N GLU A 101 4.82 18.07 -2.04
CA GLU A 101 5.21 17.30 -0.85
C GLU A 101 4.41 16.00 -0.76
N ARG A 102 3.09 16.08 -0.95
CA ARG A 102 2.19 14.92 -1.03
C ARG A 102 2.55 13.96 -2.15
N LEU A 103 2.80 14.50 -3.36
CA LEU A 103 3.27 13.67 -4.48
C LEU A 103 4.60 12.99 -4.15
N ALA A 104 5.55 13.74 -3.57
CA ALA A 104 6.85 13.19 -3.21
C ALA A 104 6.71 12.06 -2.17
N VAL A 105 5.89 12.25 -1.12
CA VAL A 105 5.59 11.19 -0.13
C VAL A 105 4.92 9.98 -0.79
N ALA A 106 3.98 10.19 -1.72
CA ALA A 106 3.36 9.10 -2.45
C ALA A 106 4.40 8.27 -3.22
N GLU A 107 5.31 8.94 -3.94
CA GLU A 107 6.29 8.28 -4.80
C GLU A 107 7.50 7.69 -4.04
N THR A 108 7.91 8.29 -2.93
CA THR A 108 9.14 7.90 -2.21
C THR A 108 8.89 7.13 -0.91
N VAL A 109 7.67 7.17 -0.35
CA VAL A 109 7.33 6.47 0.89
C VAL A 109 6.25 5.42 0.63
N ILE A 110 5.09 5.84 0.12
CA ILE A 110 3.93 4.94 -0.01
C ILE A 110 4.18 3.86 -1.07
N VAL A 111 4.59 4.24 -2.28
CA VAL A 111 4.86 3.29 -3.37
C VAL A 111 5.96 2.29 -3.01
N PRO A 112 7.14 2.71 -2.49
CA PRO A 112 8.17 1.78 -2.04
C PRO A 112 7.73 0.87 -0.89
N ALA A 113 6.91 1.37 0.05
CA ALA A 113 6.37 0.53 1.12
C ALA A 113 5.46 -0.58 0.56
N LEU A 114 4.59 -0.26 -0.40
CA LEU A 114 3.75 -1.26 -1.09
C LEU A 114 4.59 -2.25 -1.91
N ASP A 115 5.58 -1.78 -2.68
CA ASP A 115 6.51 -2.65 -3.42
C ASP A 115 7.22 -3.62 -2.47
N GLY A 116 7.68 -3.11 -1.32
CA GLY A 116 8.29 -3.91 -0.26
C GLY A 116 7.37 -5.03 0.23
N VAL A 117 6.11 -4.72 0.56
CA VAL A 117 5.15 -5.73 1.01
C VAL A 117 4.89 -6.79 -0.07
N TYR A 118 4.66 -6.38 -1.32
CA TYR A 118 4.45 -7.34 -2.41
C TYR A 118 5.68 -8.19 -2.72
N ARG A 119 6.88 -7.64 -2.57
CA ARG A 119 8.14 -8.38 -2.67
C ARG A 119 8.25 -9.45 -1.58
N GLU A 120 8.02 -9.09 -0.31
CA GLU A 120 8.05 -10.04 0.82
C GLU A 120 7.04 -11.17 0.63
N ILE A 121 5.82 -10.86 0.15
CA ILE A 121 4.82 -11.88 -0.21
C ILE A 121 5.38 -12.84 -1.27
N GLY A 122 5.97 -12.30 -2.35
CA GLY A 122 6.55 -13.10 -3.42
C GLY A 122 7.75 -13.95 -3.01
N GLU A 123 8.54 -13.51 -2.02
CA GLU A 123 9.70 -14.22 -1.48
C GLU A 123 9.31 -15.40 -0.57
N HIS A 124 8.16 -15.30 0.12
CA HIS A 124 7.76 -16.26 1.14
C HIS A 124 6.58 -17.17 0.75
N ALA A 125 5.79 -16.79 -0.25
CA ALA A 125 4.67 -17.59 -0.74
C ALA A 125 5.16 -18.94 -1.31
N ALA A 126 4.55 -20.04 -0.86
CA ALA A 126 4.87 -21.37 -1.40
C ALA A 126 4.16 -21.57 -2.75
N PRO A 127 4.85 -22.07 -3.81
CA PRO A 127 4.27 -22.22 -5.15
C PRO A 127 2.98 -23.03 -5.21
N HIS A 128 2.83 -24.03 -4.34
CA HIS A 128 1.70 -24.97 -4.36
C HIS A 128 0.53 -24.55 -3.46
N CYS A 129 0.78 -23.72 -2.46
CA CYS A 129 -0.23 -23.33 -1.45
C CYS A 129 -0.70 -21.88 -1.66
N ASP A 130 0.20 -21.01 -2.13
CA ASP A 130 0.01 -19.56 -2.21
C ASP A 130 0.14 -19.03 -3.65
N GLY A 131 0.08 -19.91 -4.65
CA GLY A 131 0.41 -19.57 -6.04
C GLY A 131 -0.40 -18.38 -6.61
N ALA A 132 -1.70 -18.30 -6.29
CA ALA A 132 -2.55 -17.19 -6.70
C ALA A 132 -2.12 -15.86 -6.05
N LEU A 133 -1.83 -15.88 -4.74
CA LEU A 133 -1.34 -14.71 -4.00
C LEU A 133 0.03 -14.26 -4.52
N ALA A 134 0.96 -15.20 -4.74
CA ALA A 134 2.28 -14.91 -5.30
C ALA A 134 2.19 -14.28 -6.71
N SER A 135 1.28 -14.80 -7.54
CA SER A 135 1.07 -14.25 -8.89
C SER A 135 0.48 -12.85 -8.84
N ALA A 136 -0.52 -12.63 -7.99
CA ALA A 136 -1.12 -11.32 -7.81
C ALA A 136 -0.08 -10.32 -7.29
N ALA A 137 0.67 -10.65 -6.22
CA ALA A 137 1.71 -9.79 -5.67
C ALA A 137 2.76 -9.40 -6.73
N ARG A 138 3.18 -10.33 -7.60
CA ARG A 138 4.10 -10.02 -8.70
C ARG A 138 3.50 -9.05 -9.72
N ALA A 139 2.23 -9.22 -10.08
CA ALA A 139 1.54 -8.34 -11.02
C ALA A 139 1.37 -6.93 -10.45
N LEU A 140 0.90 -6.82 -9.20
CA LEU A 140 0.71 -5.56 -8.49
C LEU A 140 2.04 -4.81 -8.31
N ARG A 141 3.13 -5.54 -8.03
CA ARG A 141 4.47 -4.97 -7.97
C ARG A 141 4.95 -4.41 -9.31
N HIS A 142 4.71 -5.14 -10.40
CA HIS A 142 5.07 -4.67 -11.74
C HIS A 142 4.30 -3.38 -12.10
N ASP A 143 3.03 -3.28 -11.70
CA ASP A 143 2.22 -2.07 -11.89
C ASP A 143 2.76 -0.85 -11.13
N LEU A 144 3.35 -1.05 -9.95
CA LEU A 144 4.05 0.01 -9.20
C LEU A 144 5.39 0.42 -9.84
N GLY A 145 6.15 -0.54 -10.36
CA GLY A 145 7.50 -0.32 -10.93
C GLY A 145 7.54 0.47 -12.24
N GLY A 146 6.39 0.67 -12.91
CA GLY A 146 6.31 1.42 -14.16
C GLY A 146 6.56 2.94 -14.06
N GLU A 147 6.63 3.52 -12.85
CA GLU A 147 6.62 4.99 -12.65
C GLU A 147 7.80 5.61 -11.88
N THR A 148 8.69 4.80 -11.30
CA THR A 148 9.86 5.30 -10.54
C THR A 148 10.90 6.02 -11.41
N ALA A 149 10.75 5.99 -12.74
CA ALA A 149 11.68 6.62 -13.69
C ALA A 149 11.49 8.13 -13.93
N VAL A 150 10.49 8.79 -13.32
CA VAL A 150 10.12 10.20 -13.62
C VAL A 150 10.27 11.17 -12.43
N ALA A 151 10.84 10.72 -11.30
CA ALA A 151 11.04 11.59 -10.14
C ALA A 151 12.28 12.48 -10.32
N GLY A 152 12.11 13.70 -10.83
CA GLY A 152 13.22 14.61 -11.05
C GLY A 152 12.81 16.06 -11.32
N ALA A 153 12.32 16.77 -10.29
CA ALA A 153 12.32 18.25 -10.28
C ALA A 153 12.02 18.89 -8.90
N GLY A 154 11.39 18.19 -7.94
CA GLY A 154 10.91 18.80 -6.68
C GLY A 154 11.56 18.30 -5.37
N GLN A 155 12.58 17.45 -5.42
CA GLN A 155 13.02 16.64 -4.27
C GLN A 155 13.65 17.44 -3.10
N LEU A 156 14.15 18.66 -3.31
CA LEU A 156 14.82 19.41 -2.25
C LEU A 156 13.85 20.07 -1.25
N SER A 157 12.64 20.48 -1.66
CA SER A 157 11.67 21.09 -0.73
C SER A 157 10.84 20.06 0.04
N ALA A 158 10.74 18.82 -0.46
CA ALA A 158 9.91 17.77 0.13
C ALA A 158 10.65 16.87 1.13
N ALA A 159 11.97 17.02 1.31
CA ALA A 159 12.78 16.11 2.13
C ALA A 159 12.25 15.94 3.56
N ALA A 160 11.82 17.03 4.21
CA ALA A 160 11.27 16.97 5.56
C ALA A 160 9.92 16.23 5.62
N ALA A 161 9.07 16.40 4.60
CA ALA A 161 7.79 15.70 4.51
C ALA A 161 7.99 14.20 4.27
N ILE A 162 8.95 13.85 3.41
CA ILE A 162 9.36 12.45 3.17
C ILE A 162 9.86 11.81 4.46
N GLU A 163 10.79 12.45 5.17
CA GLU A 163 11.34 11.93 6.43
C GLU A 163 10.26 11.81 7.53
N ALA A 164 9.34 12.78 7.61
CA ALA A 164 8.23 12.70 8.55
C ALA A 164 7.31 11.52 8.23
N ALA A 165 6.88 11.37 6.97
CA ALA A 165 6.01 10.28 6.54
C ALA A 165 6.66 8.90 6.72
N ASP A 166 7.95 8.77 6.39
CA ASP A 166 8.71 7.54 6.58
C ASP A 166 8.79 7.15 8.07
N ARG A 167 9.12 8.11 8.94
CA ARG A 167 9.16 7.85 10.40
C ARG A 167 7.82 7.44 10.97
N VAL A 168 6.74 8.10 10.55
CA VAL A 168 5.38 7.80 11.02
C VAL A 168 4.93 6.41 10.56
N LEU A 169 5.19 6.04 9.30
CA LEU A 169 4.88 4.72 8.79
C LEU A 169 5.75 3.62 9.42
N ALA A 170 7.03 3.90 9.67
CA ALA A 170 7.94 3.00 10.37
C ALA A 170 7.49 2.76 11.83
N ALA A 171 7.02 3.80 12.52
CA ALA A 171 6.47 3.69 13.87
C ALA A 171 5.19 2.83 13.92
N ALA A 172 4.39 2.85 12.85
CA ALA A 172 3.24 1.95 12.67
C ALA A 172 3.64 0.51 12.28
N GLY A 173 4.94 0.24 12.04
CA GLY A 173 5.45 -1.09 11.74
C GLY A 173 5.30 -1.55 10.30
N SER A 174 4.93 -0.67 9.36
CA SER A 174 4.59 -0.91 7.92
C SER A 174 3.08 -0.93 7.62
N LEU A 175 2.74 -0.93 6.32
CA LEU A 175 1.38 -1.05 5.80
C LEU A 175 0.72 -2.39 6.14
N VAL A 176 1.53 -3.41 6.43
CA VAL A 176 1.11 -4.71 6.94
C VAL A 176 2.11 -5.13 8.00
N GLY A 177 1.63 -5.54 9.17
CA GLY A 177 2.50 -5.90 10.29
C GLY A 177 3.47 -7.05 9.95
N PRO A 178 4.74 -6.98 10.37
CA PRO A 178 5.75 -7.99 10.02
C PRO A 178 5.44 -9.39 10.55
N HIS A 179 4.67 -9.48 11.63
CA HIS A 179 4.16 -10.72 12.21
C HIS A 179 3.10 -11.42 11.34
N VAL A 180 2.50 -10.69 10.39
CA VAL A 180 1.56 -11.23 9.40
C VAL A 180 2.28 -11.65 8.12
N LEU A 181 3.39 -10.97 7.79
CA LEU A 181 4.20 -11.18 6.58
C LEU A 181 5.16 -12.39 6.66
N ARG A 182 5.40 -12.93 7.86
CA ARG A 182 6.26 -14.11 8.05
C ARG A 182 5.42 -15.33 8.47
N PRO A 183 5.62 -16.51 7.88
CA PRO A 183 4.97 -17.75 8.33
C PRO A 183 5.21 -18.00 9.83
N ASN A 184 4.17 -18.43 10.57
CA ASN A 184 4.24 -18.58 12.05
C ASN A 184 5.24 -19.65 12.50
N ASP A 185 5.61 -20.57 11.61
CA ASP A 185 6.48 -21.72 11.89
C ASP A 185 7.99 -21.37 11.78
N TRP A 186 8.35 -20.08 11.72
CA TRP A 186 9.72 -19.57 11.49
C TRP A 186 10.30 -18.78 12.68
N ALA A 187 10.00 -19.22 13.90
CA ALA A 187 10.76 -18.81 15.09
C ALA A 187 12.23 -19.26 15.01
#